data_AF-C3Z4W6-F1
#
_entry.id   AF-C3Z4W6-F1
#
_cell.length_a   1.000
_cell.length_b   1.000
_cell.length_c   1.000
_cell.angle_alpha   90.00
_cell.angle_beta   90.00
_cell.angle_gamma   90.00
#
_symmetry.space_group_name_H-M   'P 1'
#
loop_
_entity.id
_entity.type
_entity.pdbx_description
1 polymer ?
#
loop_
_entity_poly.entity_id
_entity_poly.type
_entity_poly.pdbx_seq_one_letter_code
_entity_poly.pdbx_strand_id
1 'polypeptide(L)'
;ATKEEVLSMLIRRTDQVRKLEAKLNEYISSLKEVTKAKDKLELALENTQDSMAKKIQDMNESYQAERSKMAENMNLALEKKDKEVKEAIEAAEKEKSDLQKQVARAAETTAKLYQQEEDKEELEGFQTQELAKVKHMLLNSQEELSRCQAELQQKSEKITSLETQAAEDGRKTQQFEAEVTRLKEELETGATAGAAMATVKPFPSHPNLGMPDPLMPAIMDIDENEINFRYLKHVVLRFVASRDHEAYQLVRAVSMLLKFTPEEERMVKDMIQYKMSWFGTKPTAVIRPSVISASPQSKGLPGPNFS
;
A
#
# COMPACT_ATOMS: atom_id res chain seq x y z
N ALA A 1 -125.78 74.45 46.19
CA ALA A 1 -124.63 74.04 47.02
C ALA A 1 -124.48 75.05 48.15
N THR A 2 -124.43 74.59 49.39
CA THR A 2 -124.13 75.48 50.51
C THR A 2 -122.67 75.88 50.44
N LYS A 3 -122.31 77.04 51.01
CA LYS A 3 -120.93 77.54 51.04
C LYS A 3 -119.93 76.49 51.59
N GLU A 4 -120.39 75.64 52.50
CA GLU A 4 -119.63 74.58 53.17
C GLU A 4 -119.30 73.37 52.27
N GLU A 5 -120.23 72.98 51.37
CA GLU A 5 -120.00 71.92 50.37
C GLU A 5 -118.95 72.33 49.34
N VAL A 6 -119.00 73.59 48.89
CA VAL A 6 -118.03 74.15 47.94
C VAL A 6 -116.64 74.22 48.57
N LEU A 7 -116.54 74.63 49.85
CA LEU A 7 -115.28 74.63 50.59
C LEU A 7 -114.70 73.21 50.74
N SER A 8 -115.54 72.21 51.06
CA SER A 8 -115.10 70.81 51.17
C SER A 8 -114.59 70.22 49.85
N MET A 9 -115.24 70.53 48.73
CA MET A 9 -114.76 70.14 47.40
C MET A 9 -113.45 70.82 47.02
N LEU A 10 -113.29 72.10 47.36
CA LEU A 10 -112.07 72.85 47.13
C LEU A 10 -110.89 72.22 47.88
N ILE A 11 -111.08 71.88 49.17
CA ILE A 11 -110.06 71.21 50.00
C ILE A 11 -109.64 69.87 49.38
N ARG A 12 -110.59 69.01 48.98
CA ARG A 12 -110.28 67.72 48.35
C ARG A 12 -109.50 67.88 47.04
N ARG A 13 -109.87 68.86 46.21
CA ARG A 13 -109.11 69.16 44.98
C ARG A 13 -107.72 69.68 45.29
N THR A 14 -107.56 70.57 46.26
CA THR A 14 -106.25 71.06 46.71
C THR A 14 -105.36 69.92 47.21
N ASP A 15 -105.90 68.98 47.98
CA ASP A 15 -105.14 67.81 48.45
C ASP A 15 -104.79 66.83 47.33
N GLN A 16 -105.66 66.67 46.34
CA GLN A 16 -105.36 65.88 45.14
C GLN A 16 -104.23 66.52 44.32
N VAL A 17 -104.26 67.84 44.13
CA VAL A 17 -103.19 68.59 43.47
C VAL A 17 -101.87 68.39 44.22
N ARG A 18 -101.86 68.55 45.55
CA ARG A 18 -100.65 68.30 46.37
C ARG A 18 -100.12 66.87 46.22
N LYS A 19 -100.99 65.85 46.18
CA LYS A 19 -100.57 64.45 45.97
C LYS A 19 -99.97 64.24 44.59
N LEU A 20 -100.54 64.86 43.56
CA LEU A 20 -100.01 64.78 42.19
C LEU A 20 -98.67 65.51 42.06
N GLU A 21 -98.52 66.68 42.70
CA GLU A 21 -97.26 67.42 42.78
C GLU A 21 -96.17 66.60 43.49
N ALA A 22 -96.50 65.93 44.59
CA ALA A 22 -95.56 65.05 45.29
C ALA A 22 -95.09 63.89 44.41
N LYS A 23 -96.01 63.21 43.71
CA LYS A 23 -95.66 62.14 42.75
C LYS A 23 -94.83 62.66 41.57
N LEU A 24 -95.16 63.84 41.05
CA LEU A 24 -94.40 64.46 39.98
C LEU A 24 -92.95 64.73 40.43
N ASN A 25 -92.77 65.26 41.65
CA ASN A 25 -91.45 65.51 42.22
C ASN A 25 -90.67 64.21 42.48
N GLU A 26 -91.33 63.14 42.91
CA GLU A 26 -90.74 61.81 43.05
C GLU A 26 -90.27 61.25 41.70
N TYR A 27 -91.12 61.34 40.67
CA TYR A 27 -90.74 60.93 39.31
C TYR A 27 -89.61 61.77 38.73
N ILE A 28 -89.58 63.08 38.97
CA ILE A 28 -88.47 63.95 38.55
C ILE A 28 -87.17 63.52 39.24
N SER A 29 -87.23 63.17 40.53
CA SER A 29 -86.07 62.73 41.30
C SER A 29 -85.57 61.37 40.81
N SER A 30 -86.48 60.41 40.62
CA SER A 30 -86.16 59.08 40.07
C SER A 30 -85.57 59.18 38.65
N LEU A 31 -86.13 60.02 37.78
CA LEU A 31 -85.58 60.26 36.44
C LEU A 31 -84.14 60.80 36.51
N LYS A 32 -83.86 61.76 37.39
CA LYS A 32 -82.50 62.28 37.59
C LYS A 32 -81.52 61.20 38.07
N GLU A 33 -81.96 60.32 38.95
CA GLU A 33 -81.13 59.20 39.43
C GLU A 33 -80.84 58.18 38.33
N VAL A 34 -81.86 57.81 37.56
CA VAL A 34 -81.72 56.90 36.41
C VAL A 34 -80.82 57.50 35.34
N THR A 35 -80.95 58.79 35.03
CA THR A 35 -80.04 59.48 34.09
C THR A 35 -78.60 59.44 34.58
N LYS A 36 -78.34 59.77 35.86
CA LYS A 36 -76.98 59.67 36.43
C LYS A 36 -76.42 58.25 36.41
N ALA A 37 -77.26 57.24 36.64
CA ALA A 37 -76.85 55.84 36.58
C ALA A 37 -76.52 55.42 35.14
N LYS A 38 -77.35 55.83 34.17
CA LYS A 38 -77.11 55.62 32.74
C LYS A 38 -75.78 56.23 32.31
N ASP A 39 -75.53 57.51 32.61
CA ASP A 39 -74.29 58.19 32.21
C ASP A 39 -73.05 57.52 32.80
N LYS A 40 -73.12 57.04 34.05
CA LYS A 40 -72.04 56.27 34.69
C LYS A 40 -71.80 54.92 34.01
N LEU A 41 -72.87 54.22 33.62
CA LEU A 41 -72.76 52.94 32.92
C LEU A 41 -72.23 53.11 31.50
N GLU A 42 -72.64 54.17 30.78
CA GLU A 42 -72.12 54.51 29.46
C GLU A 42 -70.62 54.81 29.53
N LEU A 43 -70.19 55.64 30.49
CA LEU A 43 -68.77 55.93 30.70
C LEU A 43 -67.96 54.69 31.09
N ALA A 44 -68.51 53.81 31.95
CA ALA A 44 -67.84 52.56 32.30
C ALA A 44 -67.70 51.63 31.10
N LEU A 45 -68.75 51.52 30.28
CA LEU A 45 -68.73 50.71 29.06
C LEU A 45 -67.70 51.24 28.06
N GLU A 46 -67.68 52.54 27.79
CA GLU A 46 -66.70 53.19 26.91
C GLU A 46 -65.26 52.92 27.38
N ASN A 47 -64.97 53.15 28.67
CA ASN A 47 -63.65 52.86 29.23
C ASN A 47 -63.25 51.39 29.08
N THR A 48 -64.18 50.44 29.28
CA THR A 48 -63.88 49.03 29.07
C THR A 48 -63.63 48.69 27.60
N GLN A 49 -64.38 49.28 26.68
CA GLN A 49 -64.21 49.10 25.24
C GLN A 49 -62.87 49.65 24.76
N ASP A 50 -62.50 50.85 25.19
CA ASP A 50 -61.20 51.46 24.87
C ASP A 50 -60.03 50.64 25.43
N SER A 51 -60.16 50.16 26.67
CA SER A 51 -59.15 49.28 27.26
C SER A 51 -59.01 47.96 26.50
N MET A 52 -60.11 47.38 26.01
CA MET A 52 -60.07 46.15 25.21
C MET A 52 -59.46 46.41 23.84
N ALA A 53 -59.84 47.50 23.17
CA ALA A 53 -59.30 47.89 21.87
C ALA A 53 -57.79 48.10 21.94
N LYS A 54 -57.32 48.82 22.96
CA LYS A 54 -55.88 49.03 23.21
C LYS A 54 -55.15 47.71 23.45
N LYS A 55 -55.71 46.81 24.25
CA LYS A 55 -55.10 45.50 24.53
C LYS A 55 -54.99 44.63 23.28
N ILE A 56 -55.99 44.68 22.39
CA ILE A 56 -55.95 43.96 21.10
C ILE A 56 -54.87 44.57 20.20
N GLN A 57 -54.77 45.90 20.16
CA GLN A 57 -53.73 46.60 19.40
C GLN A 57 -52.32 46.21 19.90
N ASP A 58 -52.05 46.33 21.21
CA ASP A 58 -50.76 46.01 21.80
C ASP A 58 -50.37 44.54 21.54
N MET A 59 -51.32 43.61 21.63
CA MET A 59 -51.10 42.19 21.34
C MET A 59 -50.76 41.95 19.86
N ASN A 60 -51.44 42.64 18.95
CA ASN A 60 -51.20 42.51 17.52
C ASN A 60 -49.84 43.11 17.12
N GLU A 61 -49.48 44.27 17.68
CA GLU A 61 -48.17 44.89 17.48
C GLU A 61 -47.04 44.00 18.01
N SER A 62 -47.18 43.46 19.22
CA SER A 62 -46.22 42.51 19.79
C SER A 62 -46.07 41.26 18.93
N TYR A 63 -47.18 40.69 18.45
CA TYR A 63 -47.15 39.51 17.59
C TYR A 63 -46.46 39.78 16.25
N GLN A 64 -46.74 40.91 15.62
CA GLN A 64 -46.09 41.28 14.36
C GLN A 64 -44.60 41.54 14.55
N ALA A 65 -44.21 42.22 15.64
CA ALA A 65 -42.81 42.46 15.97
C ALA A 65 -42.04 41.15 16.20
N GLU A 66 -42.63 40.22 16.96
CA GLU A 66 -42.01 38.92 17.23
C GLU A 66 -41.90 38.07 15.97
N ARG A 67 -42.92 38.10 15.11
CA ARG A 67 -42.90 37.43 13.80
C ARG A 67 -41.85 38.02 12.86
N SER A 68 -41.71 39.35 12.80
CA SER A 68 -40.65 40.02 12.00
C SER A 68 -39.26 39.62 12.50
N LYS A 69 -39.06 39.67 13.83
CA LYS A 69 -37.79 39.29 14.46
C LYS A 69 -37.42 37.82 14.19
N MET A 70 -38.40 36.92 14.21
CA MET A 70 -38.18 35.52 13.87
C MET A 70 -37.78 35.35 12.41
N ALA A 71 -38.43 36.06 11.47
CA ALA A 71 -38.09 36.03 10.06
C ALA A 71 -36.67 36.58 9.79
N GLU A 72 -36.31 37.70 10.43
CA GLU A 72 -34.97 38.29 10.33
C GLU A 72 -33.89 37.34 10.87
N ASN A 73 -34.11 36.73 12.03
CA ASN A 73 -33.17 35.77 12.61
C ASN A 73 -33.00 34.53 11.72
N MET A 74 -34.08 34.03 11.12
CA MET A 74 -34.03 32.92 10.17
C MET A 74 -33.23 33.30 8.92
N ASN A 75 -33.48 34.48 8.35
CA ASN A 75 -32.74 34.98 7.19
C ASN A 75 -31.24 35.14 7.51
N LEU A 76 -30.90 35.70 8.67
CA LEU A 76 -29.51 35.84 9.10
C LEU A 76 -28.82 34.47 9.29
N ALA A 77 -29.54 33.49 9.82
CA ALA A 77 -29.02 32.13 9.96
C ALA A 77 -28.77 31.46 8.60
N LEU A 78 -29.69 31.66 7.63
CA LEU A 78 -29.52 31.17 6.27
C LEU A 78 -28.34 31.85 5.57
N GLU A 79 -28.23 33.17 5.63
CA GLU A 79 -27.12 33.92 5.03
C GLU A 79 -25.76 33.49 5.62
N LYS A 80 -25.70 33.24 6.93
CA LYS A 80 -24.50 32.69 7.57
C LYS A 80 -24.16 31.30 7.04
N LYS A 81 -25.15 30.41 6.88
CA LYS A 81 -24.93 29.08 6.32
C LYS A 81 -24.50 29.13 4.85
N ASP A 82 -25.09 30.02 4.06
CA ASP A 82 -24.69 30.23 2.66
C ASP A 82 -23.23 30.69 2.57
N LYS A 83 -22.82 31.60 3.46
CA LYS A 83 -21.43 32.05 3.55
C LYS A 83 -20.48 30.91 3.95
N GLU A 84 -20.81 30.15 5.00
CA GLU A 84 -20.01 28.99 5.46
C GLU A 84 -19.85 27.94 4.35
N VAL A 85 -20.94 27.63 3.63
CA VAL A 85 -20.91 26.68 2.50
C VAL A 85 -20.06 27.20 1.36
N LYS A 86 -20.17 28.50 1.03
CA LYS A 86 -19.36 29.11 -0.03
C LYS A 86 -17.87 29.06 0.30
N GLU A 87 -17.48 29.43 1.52
CA GLU A 87 -16.09 29.36 1.97
C GLU A 87 -15.55 27.92 1.97
N ALA A 88 -16.38 26.94 2.36
CA ALA A 88 -16.01 25.52 2.30
C ALA A 88 -15.80 25.02 0.86
N ILE A 89 -16.65 25.45 -0.09
CA ILE A 89 -16.49 25.12 -1.52
C ILE A 89 -15.20 25.74 -2.05
N GLU A 90 -14.93 27.02 -1.80
CA GLU A 90 -13.71 27.70 -2.26
C GLU A 90 -12.44 27.02 -1.71
N ALA A 91 -12.46 26.60 -0.44
CA ALA A 91 -11.35 25.86 0.17
C ALA A 91 -11.15 24.48 -0.49
N ALA A 92 -12.24 23.73 -0.73
CA ALA A 92 -12.19 22.43 -1.37
C ALA A 92 -11.73 22.51 -2.83
N GLU A 93 -12.14 23.55 -3.58
CA GLU A 93 -11.70 23.79 -4.94
C GLU A 93 -10.21 24.12 -5.01
N LYS A 94 -9.70 24.90 -4.06
CA LYS A 94 -8.27 25.19 -3.96
C LYS A 94 -7.47 23.92 -3.66
N GLU A 95 -7.89 23.12 -2.69
CA GLU A 95 -7.24 21.85 -2.36
C GLU A 95 -7.23 20.88 -3.55
N LYS A 96 -8.36 20.76 -4.24
CA LYS A 96 -8.48 19.96 -5.47
C LYS A 96 -7.49 20.43 -6.54
N SER A 97 -7.35 21.74 -6.75
CA SER A 97 -6.38 22.30 -7.71
C SER A 97 -4.95 21.94 -7.34
N ASP A 98 -4.58 22.05 -6.07
CA ASP A 98 -3.23 21.76 -5.61
C ASP A 98 -2.90 20.26 -5.64
N LEU A 99 -3.85 19.40 -5.31
CA LEU A 99 -3.73 17.94 -5.47
C LEU A 99 -3.58 17.55 -6.96
N GLN A 100 -4.36 18.16 -7.86
CA GLN A 100 -4.22 17.93 -9.31
C GLN A 100 -2.82 18.31 -9.81
N LYS A 101 -2.26 19.43 -9.34
CA LYS A 101 -0.87 19.81 -9.68
C LYS A 101 0.15 18.81 -9.14
N GLN A 102 -0.05 18.29 -7.93
CA GLN A 102 0.84 17.26 -7.36
C GLN A 102 0.78 15.95 -8.15
N VAL A 103 -0.42 15.51 -8.54
CA VAL A 103 -0.60 14.32 -9.37
C VAL A 103 0.07 14.50 -10.73
N ALA A 104 -0.09 15.67 -11.37
CA ALA A 104 0.56 15.95 -12.65
C ALA A 104 2.10 15.91 -12.53
N ARG A 105 2.66 16.51 -11.47
CA ARG A 105 4.11 16.45 -11.21
C ARG A 105 4.61 15.04 -10.96
N ALA A 106 3.87 14.25 -10.18
CA ALA A 106 4.20 12.85 -9.90
C ALA A 106 4.16 12.00 -11.17
N ALA A 107 3.18 12.22 -12.06
CA ALA A 107 3.09 11.56 -13.36
C ALA A 107 4.29 11.92 -14.25
N GLU A 108 4.69 13.21 -14.28
CA GLU A 108 5.87 13.66 -15.04
C GLU A 108 7.17 13.04 -14.50
N THR A 109 7.34 12.98 -13.18
CA THR A 109 8.52 12.33 -12.58
C THR A 109 8.55 10.84 -12.86
N THR A 110 7.40 10.17 -12.78
CA THR A 110 7.27 8.76 -13.12
C THR A 110 7.66 8.49 -14.58
N ALA A 111 7.18 9.32 -15.51
CA ALA A 111 7.53 9.21 -16.92
C ALA A 111 9.05 9.38 -17.16
N LYS A 112 9.68 10.35 -16.49
CA LYS A 112 11.14 10.55 -16.56
C LYS A 112 11.92 9.35 -16.02
N LEU A 113 11.47 8.74 -14.92
CA LEU A 113 12.10 7.54 -14.37
C LEU A 113 11.98 6.36 -15.33
N TYR A 114 10.82 6.17 -15.96
CA TYR A 114 10.65 5.12 -16.98
C TYR A 114 11.61 5.32 -18.16
N GLN A 115 11.75 6.55 -18.67
CA GLN A 115 12.71 6.83 -19.74
C GLN A 115 14.15 6.54 -19.32
N GLN A 116 14.54 6.94 -18.10
CA GLN A 116 15.88 6.67 -17.59
C GLN A 116 16.18 5.17 -17.45
N GLU A 117 15.20 4.38 -17.04
CA GLU A 117 15.36 2.92 -16.98
C GLU A 117 15.46 2.31 -18.38
N GLU A 118 14.69 2.78 -19.36
CA GLU A 118 14.81 2.35 -20.76
C GLU A 118 16.20 2.68 -21.34
N ASP A 119 16.66 3.92 -21.18
CA ASP A 119 18.00 4.35 -21.64
C ASP A 119 19.12 3.53 -20.98
N LYS A 120 18.93 3.15 -19.72
CA LYS A 120 19.88 2.32 -18.95
C LYS A 120 19.87 0.88 -19.46
N GLU A 121 18.71 0.29 -19.71
CA GLU A 121 18.60 -1.05 -20.30
C GLU A 121 19.27 -1.12 -21.68
N GLU A 122 19.09 -0.10 -22.52
CA GLU A 122 19.79 0.00 -23.81
C GLU A 122 21.31 0.04 -23.62
N LEU A 123 21.81 0.85 -22.68
CA LEU A 123 23.24 0.96 -22.38
C LEU A 123 23.83 -0.36 -21.85
N GLU A 124 23.12 -1.04 -20.95
CA GLU A 124 23.50 -2.37 -20.45
C GLU A 124 23.53 -3.41 -21.58
N GLY A 125 22.59 -3.32 -22.54
CA GLY A 125 22.59 -4.11 -23.76
C GLY A 125 23.86 -3.90 -24.61
N PHE A 126 24.25 -2.65 -24.85
CA PHE A 126 25.49 -2.33 -25.57
C PHE A 126 26.73 -2.82 -24.83
N GLN A 127 26.81 -2.63 -23.52
CA GLN A 127 27.93 -3.11 -22.70
C GLN A 127 28.07 -4.63 -22.77
N THR A 128 26.95 -5.35 -22.69
CA THR A 128 26.93 -6.82 -22.80
C THR A 128 27.43 -7.27 -24.17
N GLN A 129 27.00 -6.59 -25.24
CA GLN A 129 27.45 -6.89 -26.61
C GLN A 129 28.96 -6.65 -26.79
N GLU A 130 29.46 -5.51 -26.33
CA GLU A 130 30.89 -5.18 -26.42
C GLU A 130 31.74 -6.15 -25.59
N LEU A 131 31.29 -6.52 -24.39
CA LEU A 131 31.97 -7.51 -23.56
C LEU A 131 32.03 -8.87 -24.25
N ALA A 132 30.95 -9.31 -24.90
CA ALA A 132 30.93 -10.54 -25.67
C ALA A 132 31.90 -10.51 -26.86
N LYS A 133 31.98 -9.38 -27.59
CA LYS A 133 32.95 -9.18 -28.67
C LYS A 133 34.39 -9.25 -28.17
N VAL A 134 34.71 -8.53 -27.09
CA VAL A 134 36.05 -8.55 -26.48
C VAL A 134 36.42 -9.95 -26.01
N LYS A 135 35.48 -10.66 -25.37
CA LYS A 135 35.68 -12.04 -24.93
C LYS A 135 36.00 -12.97 -26.10
N HIS A 136 35.29 -12.83 -27.22
CA HIS A 136 35.54 -13.62 -28.42
C HIS A 136 36.91 -13.32 -29.03
N MET A 137 37.26 -12.03 -29.18
CA MET A 137 38.57 -11.63 -29.69
C MET A 137 39.73 -12.14 -28.82
N LEU A 138 39.57 -12.07 -27.50
CA LEU A 138 40.57 -12.57 -26.55
C LEU A 138 40.74 -14.09 -26.66
N LEU A 139 39.63 -14.83 -26.78
CA LEU A 139 39.68 -16.29 -26.93
C LEU A 139 40.41 -16.69 -28.23
N ASN A 140 40.09 -16.05 -29.35
CA ASN A 140 40.77 -16.31 -30.63
C ASN A 140 42.27 -15.99 -30.53
N SER A 141 42.64 -14.86 -29.91
CA SER A 141 44.04 -14.50 -29.71
C SER A 141 44.78 -15.50 -28.80
N GLN A 142 44.12 -15.99 -27.75
CA GLN A 142 44.66 -17.03 -26.87
C GLN A 142 44.88 -18.36 -27.61
N GLU A 143 43.97 -18.74 -28.50
CA GLU A 143 44.09 -19.93 -29.35
C GLU A 143 45.26 -19.80 -30.34
N GLU A 144 45.39 -18.66 -31.02
CA GLU A 144 46.50 -18.39 -31.92
C GLU A 144 47.85 -18.39 -31.20
N LEU A 145 47.93 -17.77 -30.02
CA LEU A 145 49.13 -17.77 -29.19
C LEU A 145 49.53 -19.20 -28.79
N SER A 146 48.55 -20.01 -28.37
CA SER A 146 48.78 -21.41 -27.99
C SER A 146 49.30 -22.23 -29.18
N ARG A 147 48.78 -21.98 -30.39
CA ARG A 147 49.27 -22.60 -31.62
C ARG A 147 50.71 -22.19 -31.94
N CYS A 148 51.02 -20.90 -31.92
CA CYS A 148 52.38 -20.41 -32.14
C CYS A 148 53.36 -20.95 -31.10
N GLN A 149 52.95 -21.07 -29.83
CA GLN A 149 53.77 -21.62 -28.77
C GLN A 149 54.06 -23.11 -28.99
N ALA A 150 53.06 -23.90 -29.42
CA ALA A 150 53.26 -25.30 -29.79
C ALA A 150 54.19 -25.46 -31.00
N GLU A 151 54.03 -24.62 -32.04
CA GLU A 151 54.92 -24.61 -33.20
C GLU A 151 56.37 -24.23 -32.83
N LEU A 152 56.54 -23.25 -31.94
CA LEU A 152 57.85 -22.85 -31.43
C LEU A 152 58.51 -23.99 -30.66
N GLN A 153 57.75 -24.68 -29.79
CA GLN A 153 58.22 -25.81 -29.02
C GLN A 153 58.66 -26.96 -29.93
N GLN A 154 57.85 -27.32 -30.93
CA GLN A 154 58.20 -28.35 -31.92
C GLN A 154 59.47 -27.98 -32.71
N LYS A 155 59.61 -26.71 -33.13
CA LYS A 155 60.82 -26.23 -33.81
C LYS A 155 62.04 -26.29 -32.88
N SER A 156 61.89 -25.90 -31.62
CA SER A 156 62.96 -25.99 -30.62
C SER A 156 63.43 -27.42 -30.40
N GLU A 157 62.49 -28.37 -30.24
CA GLU A 157 62.81 -29.80 -30.12
C GLU A 157 63.55 -30.33 -31.35
N LYS A 158 63.13 -29.92 -32.55
CA LYS A 158 63.79 -30.28 -33.79
C LYS A 158 65.20 -29.70 -33.91
N ILE A 159 65.40 -28.45 -33.48
CA ILE A 159 66.75 -27.84 -33.40
C ILE A 159 67.63 -28.64 -32.45
N THR A 160 67.16 -28.93 -31.23
CA THR A 160 67.93 -29.71 -30.25
C THR A 160 68.28 -31.10 -30.80
N SER A 161 67.34 -31.78 -31.46
CA SER A 161 67.61 -33.08 -32.09
C SER A 161 68.67 -32.99 -33.18
N LEU A 162 68.63 -31.96 -34.04
CA LEU A 162 69.63 -31.73 -35.07
C LEU A 162 71.00 -31.35 -34.48
N GLU A 163 71.03 -30.56 -33.41
CA GLU A 163 72.25 -30.23 -32.68
C GLU A 163 72.88 -31.49 -32.06
N THR A 164 72.09 -32.36 -31.42
CA THR A 164 72.60 -33.65 -30.92
C THR A 164 73.11 -34.54 -32.04
N GLN A 165 72.41 -34.61 -33.17
CA GLN A 165 72.84 -35.42 -34.30
C GLN A 165 74.12 -34.87 -34.95
N ALA A 166 74.23 -33.55 -35.09
CA ALA A 166 75.45 -32.89 -35.56
C ALA A 166 76.63 -33.12 -34.59
N ALA A 167 76.39 -33.11 -33.27
CA ALA A 167 77.41 -33.43 -32.28
C ALA A 167 77.86 -34.90 -32.35
N GLU A 168 76.94 -35.84 -32.55
CA GLU A 168 77.25 -37.26 -32.76
C GLU A 168 78.05 -37.49 -34.05
N ASP A 169 77.62 -36.88 -35.15
CA ASP A 169 78.31 -36.99 -36.43
C ASP A 169 79.68 -36.29 -36.37
N GLY A 170 79.80 -35.20 -35.61
CA GLY A 170 81.08 -34.58 -35.25
C GLY A 170 82.00 -35.54 -34.47
N ARG A 171 81.48 -36.28 -33.48
CA ARG A 171 82.24 -37.33 -32.77
C ARG A 171 82.67 -38.46 -33.70
N LYS A 172 81.78 -38.94 -34.56
CA LYS A 172 82.12 -39.99 -35.54
C LYS A 172 83.18 -39.50 -36.51
N THR A 173 83.09 -38.26 -36.99
CA THR A 173 84.09 -37.65 -37.86
C THR A 173 85.44 -37.57 -37.15
N GLN A 174 85.48 -37.10 -35.90
CA GLN A 174 86.71 -37.11 -35.09
C GLN A 174 87.26 -38.53 -34.89
N GLN A 175 86.40 -39.52 -34.65
CA GLN A 175 86.81 -40.93 -34.53
C GLN A 175 87.38 -41.46 -35.85
N PHE A 176 86.76 -41.16 -36.99
CA PHE A 176 87.26 -41.54 -38.30
C PHE A 176 88.55 -40.79 -38.65
N GLU A 177 88.68 -39.51 -38.31
CA GLU A 177 89.93 -38.76 -38.46
C GLU A 177 91.05 -39.34 -37.59
N ALA A 178 90.74 -39.69 -36.34
CA ALA A 178 91.67 -40.37 -35.44
C ALA A 178 92.05 -41.76 -35.98
N GLU A 179 91.11 -42.52 -36.52
CA GLU A 179 91.34 -43.82 -37.14
C GLU A 179 92.16 -43.70 -38.43
N VAL A 180 91.90 -42.69 -39.26
CA VAL A 180 92.72 -42.38 -40.45
C VAL A 180 94.14 -41.97 -40.04
N THR A 181 94.28 -41.24 -38.93
CA THR A 181 95.59 -40.87 -38.37
C THR A 181 96.31 -42.10 -37.84
N ARG A 182 95.59 -42.98 -37.11
CA ARG A 182 96.08 -44.28 -36.63
C ARG A 182 96.49 -45.21 -37.77
N LEU A 183 95.71 -45.29 -38.85
CA LEU A 183 96.02 -46.08 -40.05
C LEU A 183 97.20 -45.49 -40.83
N LYS A 184 97.38 -44.15 -40.81
CA LYS A 184 98.59 -43.50 -41.34
C LYS A 184 99.82 -43.79 -40.48
N GLU A 185 99.67 -43.81 -39.16
CA GLU A 185 100.73 -44.19 -38.21
C GLU A 185 101.05 -45.71 -38.30
N GLU A 186 100.06 -46.58 -38.50
CA GLU A 186 100.22 -48.02 -38.76
C GLU A 186 100.84 -48.31 -40.15
N LEU A 187 100.75 -47.39 -41.12
CA LEU A 187 101.46 -47.49 -42.40
C LEU A 187 102.97 -47.19 -42.25
N GLU A 188 103.41 -46.54 -41.17
CA GLU A 188 104.83 -46.27 -40.89
C GLU A 188 105.50 -47.30 -39.96
N THR A 189 104.76 -48.18 -39.27
CA THR A 189 105.38 -49.19 -38.38
C THR A 189 104.57 -50.48 -38.31
N GLY A 190 105.20 -51.60 -38.67
CA GLY A 190 104.54 -52.90 -38.78
C GLY A 190 104.34 -53.66 -37.46
N ALA A 191 103.23 -54.41 -37.45
CA ALA A 191 103.03 -55.79 -36.96
C ALA A 191 102.47 -56.08 -35.54
N THR A 192 101.39 -56.89 -35.57
CA THR A 192 101.01 -58.05 -34.69
C THR A 192 99.77 -57.97 -33.79
N ALA A 193 98.70 -58.65 -34.26
CA ALA A 193 97.86 -59.70 -33.66
C ALA A 193 97.23 -59.59 -32.23
N GLY A 194 95.92 -59.95 -32.13
CA GLY A 194 95.45 -60.94 -31.13
C GLY A 194 94.15 -60.68 -30.33
N ALA A 195 93.04 -61.29 -30.81
CA ALA A 195 91.98 -62.06 -30.10
C ALA A 195 91.29 -61.64 -28.76
N ALA A 196 89.94 -61.53 -28.87
CA ALA A 196 88.85 -62.21 -28.13
C ALA A 196 88.40 -61.90 -26.67
N MET A 197 87.05 -61.83 -26.56
CA MET A 197 86.13 -62.41 -25.56
C MET A 197 85.25 -61.47 -24.67
N ALA A 198 84.01 -61.96 -24.50
CA ALA A 198 82.78 -61.35 -24.00
C ALA A 198 82.69 -61.11 -22.48
N THR A 199 81.64 -60.38 -22.03
CA THR A 199 80.54 -60.72 -21.07
C THR A 199 79.88 -59.36 -20.66
N VAL A 200 78.58 -59.07 -20.56
CA VAL A 200 77.52 -59.50 -19.62
C VAL A 200 76.19 -58.78 -20.01
N LYS A 201 75.06 -59.50 -19.88
CA LYS A 201 73.64 -59.03 -19.87
C LYS A 201 73.21 -58.74 -18.40
N PRO A 202 72.19 -57.91 -18.06
CA PRO A 202 70.79 -58.29 -18.32
C PRO A 202 69.73 -57.16 -18.52
N PHE A 203 68.59 -57.60 -19.07
CA PHE A 203 67.23 -57.02 -19.18
C PHE A 203 66.50 -56.90 -17.81
N PRO A 204 65.20 -56.52 -17.66
CA PRO A 204 64.18 -55.96 -18.61
C PRO A 204 63.29 -54.80 -18.05
N SER A 205 62.42 -54.22 -18.91
CA SER A 205 60.94 -54.06 -18.71
C SER A 205 60.38 -52.64 -18.95
N HIS A 206 59.54 -52.51 -19.98
CA HIS A 206 58.36 -51.62 -20.01
C HIS A 206 57.15 -52.45 -19.52
N PRO A 207 56.09 -51.86 -18.91
CA PRO A 207 55.00 -51.15 -19.62
C PRO A 207 54.52 -49.86 -18.89
N ASN A 208 54.19 -48.75 -19.57
CA ASN A 208 52.93 -48.40 -20.25
C ASN A 208 51.91 -47.64 -19.36
N LEU A 209 51.42 -46.52 -19.93
CA LEU A 209 50.18 -45.76 -19.68
C LEU A 209 49.97 -44.96 -18.39
N GLY A 210 49.61 -43.68 -18.58
CA GLY A 210 48.59 -43.02 -17.75
C GLY A 210 48.82 -41.56 -17.41
N MET A 211 48.70 -40.66 -18.39
CA MET A 211 48.01 -39.39 -18.14
C MET A 211 46.51 -39.68 -18.41
N PRO A 212 45.56 -39.16 -17.62
CA PRO A 212 45.29 -37.71 -17.66
C PRO A 212 44.94 -37.07 -16.32
N ASP A 213 45.26 -35.79 -16.20
CA ASP A 213 44.56 -34.84 -15.32
C ASP A 213 43.13 -34.64 -15.87
N PRO A 214 42.08 -34.47 -15.05
CA PRO A 214 41.73 -33.10 -14.64
C PRO A 214 41.02 -32.95 -13.27
N LEU A 215 41.38 -31.88 -12.57
CA LEU A 215 40.47 -30.90 -11.92
C LEU A 215 39.25 -31.41 -11.12
N MET A 216 39.26 -31.14 -9.81
CA MET A 216 38.05 -30.78 -9.05
C MET A 216 38.42 -29.70 -8.01
N PRO A 217 37.96 -28.44 -8.16
CA PRO A 217 37.83 -27.52 -7.04
C PRO A 217 36.65 -27.97 -6.18
N ALA A 218 36.83 -27.91 -4.86
CA ALA A 218 35.81 -28.17 -3.87
C ALA A 218 34.49 -27.44 -4.21
N ILE A 219 33.43 -28.21 -4.35
CA ILE A 219 32.06 -27.71 -4.32
C ILE A 219 31.84 -27.15 -2.91
N MET A 220 31.60 -25.84 -2.83
CA MET A 220 30.99 -25.23 -1.66
C MET A 220 29.63 -25.91 -1.46
N ASP A 221 29.48 -26.53 -0.29
CA ASP A 221 28.22 -27.00 0.26
C ASP A 221 27.28 -25.79 0.36
N ILE A 222 26.44 -25.58 -0.65
CA ILE A 222 25.37 -24.59 -0.58
C ILE A 222 24.26 -25.25 0.21
N ASP A 223 24.20 -24.91 1.50
CA ASP A 223 23.18 -25.33 2.44
C ASP A 223 21.79 -25.26 1.78
N GLU A 224 21.19 -26.43 1.57
CA GLU A 224 19.87 -26.62 0.95
C GLU A 224 18.77 -25.85 1.72
N ASN A 225 19.05 -25.48 2.98
CA ASN A 225 18.20 -24.63 3.79
C ASN A 225 18.25 -23.14 3.38
N GLU A 226 19.36 -22.63 2.84
CA GLU A 226 19.49 -21.22 2.47
C GLU A 226 18.76 -20.88 1.16
N ILE A 227 18.67 -21.84 0.24
CA ILE A 227 17.89 -21.70 -1.01
C ILE A 227 16.40 -21.60 -0.70
N ASN A 228 15.90 -22.39 0.25
CA ASN A 228 14.51 -22.38 0.67
C ASN A 228 14.11 -21.05 1.33
N PHE A 229 14.96 -20.47 2.17
CA PHE A 229 14.68 -19.16 2.79
C PHE A 229 14.85 -17.99 1.80
N ARG A 230 15.78 -18.05 0.84
CA ARG A 230 15.88 -17.05 -0.23
C ARG A 230 14.67 -17.10 -1.16
N TYR A 231 14.21 -18.28 -1.53
CA TYR A 231 13.04 -18.43 -2.39
C TYR A 231 11.77 -18.01 -1.65
N LEU A 232 11.61 -18.42 -0.39
CA LEU A 232 10.48 -18.00 0.44
C LEU A 232 10.48 -16.49 0.67
N LYS A 233 11.64 -15.87 0.92
CA LYS A 233 11.77 -14.41 1.04
C LYS A 233 11.38 -13.71 -0.26
N HIS A 234 11.79 -14.23 -1.42
CA HIS A 234 11.42 -13.67 -2.72
C HIS A 234 9.93 -13.82 -3.01
N VAL A 235 9.34 -14.98 -2.69
CA VAL A 235 7.90 -15.24 -2.86
C VAL A 235 7.07 -14.34 -1.93
N VAL A 236 7.48 -14.17 -0.68
CA VAL A 236 6.82 -13.27 0.28
C VAL A 236 6.98 -11.80 -0.13
N LEU A 237 8.17 -11.38 -0.57
CA LEU A 237 8.41 -10.01 -1.02
C LEU A 237 7.61 -9.69 -2.29
N ARG A 238 7.58 -10.62 -3.26
CA ARG A 238 6.77 -10.50 -4.48
C ARG A 238 5.28 -10.48 -4.14
N PHE A 239 4.83 -11.32 -3.21
CA PHE A 239 3.45 -11.33 -2.73
C PHE A 239 3.01 -10.02 -2.07
N VAL A 240 3.87 -9.42 -1.23
CA VAL A 240 3.61 -8.13 -0.59
C VAL A 240 3.65 -6.96 -1.58
N ALA A 241 4.42 -7.08 -2.67
CA ALA A 241 4.59 -6.05 -3.70
C ALA A 241 3.67 -6.21 -4.95
N SER A 242 2.90 -7.29 -5.03
CA SER A 242 2.07 -7.64 -6.19
C SER A 242 0.70 -6.94 -6.19
N ARG A 243 0.13 -6.73 -7.38
CA ARG A 243 -1.22 -6.15 -7.60
C ARG A 243 -2.32 -7.17 -7.24
N ASP A 244 -3.54 -6.71 -6.98
CA ASP A 244 -4.66 -7.49 -6.40
C ASP A 244 -4.90 -8.89 -7.00
N HIS A 245 -4.77 -9.06 -8.31
CA HIS A 245 -5.01 -10.34 -9.00
C HIS A 245 -3.82 -11.32 -8.90
N GLU A 246 -2.60 -10.82 -8.76
CA GLU A 246 -1.38 -11.63 -8.58
C GLU A 246 -1.30 -12.20 -7.16
N ALA A 247 -1.77 -11.45 -6.16
CA ALA A 247 -1.82 -11.89 -4.77
C ALA A 247 -2.63 -13.19 -4.61
N TYR A 248 -3.80 -13.31 -5.24
CA TYR A 248 -4.60 -14.54 -5.17
C TYR A 248 -3.93 -15.74 -5.84
N GLN A 249 -3.21 -15.54 -6.94
CA GLN A 249 -2.45 -16.62 -7.60
C GLN A 249 -1.27 -17.07 -6.75
N LEU A 250 -0.62 -16.13 -6.06
CA LEU A 250 0.48 -16.43 -5.15
C LEU A 250 0.00 -17.15 -3.89
N VAL A 251 -1.15 -16.79 -3.30
CA VAL A 251 -1.77 -17.58 -2.22
C VAL A 251 -2.03 -19.01 -2.67
N ARG A 252 -2.51 -19.22 -3.89
CA ARG A 252 -2.78 -20.55 -4.44
C ARG A 252 -1.48 -21.36 -4.62
N ALA A 253 -0.43 -20.74 -5.17
CA ALA A 253 0.87 -21.37 -5.32
C ALA A 253 1.51 -21.72 -3.96
N VAL A 254 1.47 -20.80 -3.00
CA VAL A 254 2.00 -21.00 -1.64
C VAL A 254 1.19 -22.04 -0.86
N SER A 255 -0.14 -22.07 -1.01
CA SER A 255 -1.01 -23.08 -0.38
C SER A 255 -0.73 -24.49 -0.89
N MET A 256 -0.41 -24.64 -2.19
CA MET A 256 -0.01 -25.92 -2.77
C MET A 256 1.40 -26.35 -2.35
N LEU A 257 2.35 -25.41 -2.32
CA LEU A 257 3.75 -25.67 -1.94
C LEU A 257 3.89 -26.01 -0.46
N LEU A 258 3.16 -25.30 0.42
CA LEU A 258 3.21 -25.47 1.87
C LEU A 258 2.09 -26.37 2.42
N LYS A 259 1.28 -26.99 1.55
CA LYS A 259 0.16 -27.88 1.90
C LYS A 259 -0.75 -27.28 2.98
N PHE A 260 -1.19 -26.05 2.78
CA PHE A 260 -2.16 -25.43 3.68
C PHE A 260 -3.42 -26.28 3.75
N THR A 261 -3.95 -26.38 4.96
CA THR A 261 -5.31 -26.87 5.15
C THR A 261 -6.30 -25.86 4.53
N PRO A 262 -7.49 -26.31 4.11
CA PRO A 262 -8.52 -25.41 3.57
C PRO A 262 -8.89 -24.25 4.52
N GLU A 263 -8.70 -24.46 5.82
CA GLU A 263 -8.95 -23.45 6.85
C GLU A 263 -7.84 -22.39 6.92
N GLU A 264 -6.57 -22.78 6.78
CA GLU A 264 -5.44 -21.86 6.68
C GLU A 264 -5.49 -21.02 5.40
N GLU A 265 -5.82 -21.64 4.26
CA GLU A 265 -5.99 -20.92 2.99
C GLU A 265 -7.13 -19.89 3.07
N ARG A 266 -8.24 -20.25 3.72
CA ARG A 266 -9.38 -19.34 3.94
C ARG A 266 -9.00 -18.17 4.85
N MET A 267 -8.29 -18.43 5.95
CA MET A 267 -7.83 -17.36 6.86
C MET A 267 -6.91 -16.35 6.16
N VAL A 268 -6.02 -16.81 5.28
CA VAL A 268 -5.13 -15.95 4.52
C VAL A 268 -5.92 -15.11 3.50
N LYS A 269 -6.89 -15.70 2.80
CA LYS A 269 -7.79 -14.98 1.89
C LYS A 269 -8.60 -13.91 2.61
N ASP A 270 -9.18 -14.23 3.76
CA ASP A 270 -10.00 -13.31 4.56
C ASP A 270 -9.15 -12.13 5.09
N MET A 271 -7.89 -12.38 5.48
CA MET A 271 -6.96 -11.34 5.92
C MET A 271 -6.53 -10.40 4.78
N ILE A 272 -6.32 -10.93 3.58
CA ILE A 272 -6.03 -10.12 2.39
C ILE A 272 -7.24 -9.24 2.07
N GLN A 273 -8.45 -9.80 2.04
CA GLN A 273 -9.69 -9.05 1.79
C GLN A 273 -9.92 -7.96 2.85
N TYR A 274 -9.66 -8.26 4.12
CA TYR A 274 -9.73 -7.26 5.20
C TYR A 274 -8.77 -6.10 4.96
N LYS A 275 -7.51 -6.36 4.58
CA LYS A 275 -6.53 -5.31 4.27
C LYS A 275 -6.89 -4.49 3.03
N MET A 276 -7.63 -5.07 2.09
CA MET A 276 -8.09 -4.40 0.87
C MET A 276 -9.46 -3.70 1.02
N SER A 277 -10.16 -3.89 2.15
CA SER A 277 -11.43 -3.22 2.45
C SER A 277 -11.22 -2.04 3.38
N TRP A 278 -11.78 -0.87 3.03
CA TRP A 278 -11.78 0.31 3.91
C TRP A 278 -12.74 0.14 5.12
N PHE A 279 -13.71 -0.78 5.01
CA PHE A 279 -14.66 -1.08 6.07
C PHE A 279 -14.68 -2.60 6.31
N GLY A 280 -14.07 -3.01 7.41
CA GLY A 280 -14.08 -4.40 7.83
C GLY A 280 -13.67 -4.57 9.29
N THR A 281 -14.04 -5.69 9.88
CA THR A 281 -13.56 -6.14 11.20
C THR A 281 -12.39 -7.10 10.98
N LYS A 282 -11.30 -6.91 11.72
CA LYS A 282 -10.09 -7.74 11.62
C LYS A 282 -10.43 -9.21 11.91
N PRO A 283 -10.10 -10.16 11.02
CA PRO A 283 -10.35 -11.57 11.29
C PRO A 283 -9.52 -12.05 12.49
N THR A 284 -10.17 -12.73 13.44
CA THR A 284 -9.54 -13.25 14.67
C THR A 284 -8.83 -14.57 14.38
N ALA A 285 -7.52 -14.53 14.15
CA ALA A 285 -6.70 -15.72 13.99
C ALA A 285 -6.25 -16.26 15.36
N VAL A 286 -6.91 -17.30 15.87
CA VAL A 286 -6.39 -18.07 17.03
C VAL A 286 -5.64 -19.27 16.48
N ILE A 287 -4.35 -19.08 16.20
CA ILE A 287 -3.47 -20.19 15.82
C ILE A 287 -3.13 -20.95 17.12
N ARG A 288 -3.83 -22.05 17.39
CA ARG A 288 -3.40 -23.01 18.42
C ARG A 288 -2.29 -23.88 17.83
N PRO A 289 -1.10 -23.96 18.45
CA PRO A 289 -0.10 -24.93 18.03
C PRO A 289 -0.66 -26.33 18.22
N SER A 290 -0.77 -27.11 17.15
CA SER A 290 -1.19 -28.52 17.21
C SER A 290 -0.14 -29.33 17.94
N VAL A 291 -0.34 -29.53 19.25
CA VAL A 291 0.31 -30.56 20.04
C VAL A 291 -0.08 -31.92 19.48
N ILE A 292 0.93 -32.69 19.07
CA ILE A 292 0.85 -34.13 18.82
C ILE A 292 0.28 -34.75 20.10
N SER A 293 -0.98 -35.18 20.07
CA SER A 293 -1.59 -35.93 21.16
C SER A 293 -1.78 -37.37 20.73
N ALA A 294 -0.91 -38.21 21.28
CA ALA A 294 -1.13 -39.64 21.37
C ALA A 294 -2.45 -39.89 22.11
N SER A 295 -3.27 -40.79 21.55
CA SER A 295 -4.44 -41.34 22.20
C SER A 295 -4.07 -41.99 23.55
N PRO A 296 -4.96 -41.89 24.55
CA PRO A 296 -5.35 -43.11 25.23
C PRO A 296 -6.86 -43.20 25.48
N GLN A 297 -7.37 -44.34 25.03
CA GLN A 297 -8.38 -45.22 25.64
C GLN A 297 -9.63 -44.65 26.33
N SER A 298 -10.74 -45.12 25.77
CA SER A 298 -12.08 -45.26 26.33
C SER A 298 -12.14 -45.72 27.80
N LYS A 299 -12.92 -45.00 28.61
CA LYS A 299 -13.81 -45.59 29.63
C LYS A 299 -15.12 -44.81 29.65
N GLY A 300 -16.23 -45.54 29.54
CA GLY A 300 -17.58 -45.01 29.46
C GLY A 300 -18.33 -44.94 30.80
N LEU A 301 -19.50 -44.29 30.68
CA LEU A 301 -20.72 -44.27 31.53
C LEU A 301 -20.69 -43.42 32.81
N PRO A 302 -21.87 -42.98 33.33
CA PRO A 302 -23.12 -42.54 32.68
C PRO A 302 -23.63 -41.16 33.21
N GLY A 303 -24.78 -40.66 32.69
CA GLY A 303 -25.36 -39.32 32.92
C GLY A 303 -25.78 -38.96 34.37
N PRO A 304 -26.49 -37.83 34.59
CA PRO A 304 -27.94 -37.82 34.35
C PRO A 304 -28.58 -36.48 33.90
N ASN A 305 -29.84 -36.62 33.47
CA ASN A 305 -30.88 -35.62 33.23
C ASN A 305 -31.02 -34.54 34.30
N PHE A 306 -31.34 -33.32 33.88
CA PHE A 306 -32.31 -32.40 34.49
C PHE A 306 -32.90 -31.57 33.33
N SER A 307 -34.17 -31.78 32.96
CA SER A 307 -35.35 -31.00 33.40
C SER A 307 -35.33 -29.56 32.90
#